data_AF-A0ABD6Y3E3-F1
#
_entry.id   AF-A0ABD6Y3E3-F1
#
_cell.length_a   1.000
_cell.length_b   1.000
_cell.length_c   1.000
_cell.angle_alpha   90.00
_cell.angle_beta   90.00
_cell.angle_gamma   90.00
#
_symmetry.space_group_name_H-M   'P 1'
#
loop_
_entity.id
_entity.type
_entity.pdbx_description
1 polymer ?
#
loop_
_entity_poly.entity_id
_entity_poly.type
_entity_poly.pdbx_seq_one_letter_code
_entity_poly.pdbx_strand_id
1 'polypeptide(L)'
;MAQLSIPIPDEQISSAVMEVVKKLDLVPREDLRAYCPPLDDVRKDYFRNHSKRWIRNLIFDRFPETLDVNGGWAINPSGKEPGMRGTYVKFEQMKQWLDEHDDEIDWYEKLAI
;
A
#
# COMPACT_ATOMS: atom_id res chain seq x y z
N MET A 1 46.80 29.13 2.31
CA MET A 1 45.33 29.25 2.23
C MET A 1 44.77 28.49 3.42
N ALA A 2 44.11 29.14 4.37
CA ALA A 2 43.48 28.46 5.49
C ALA A 2 42.16 27.82 5.00
N GLN A 3 41.99 26.51 5.22
CA GLN A 3 40.75 25.81 4.92
C GLN A 3 39.70 26.22 5.96
N LEU A 4 38.69 26.98 5.55
CA LEU A 4 37.53 27.30 6.38
C LEU A 4 36.55 26.11 6.30
N SER A 5 36.43 25.35 7.40
CA SER A 5 35.34 24.38 7.56
C SER A 5 34.19 25.06 8.29
N ILE A 6 33.05 25.22 7.63
CA ILE A 6 31.81 25.68 8.29
C ILE A 6 31.07 24.42 8.73
N PRO A 7 31.01 24.09 10.02
CA PRO A 7 30.20 22.98 10.50
C PRO A 7 28.73 23.36 10.29
N ILE A 8 28.02 22.58 9.48
CA ILE A 8 26.57 22.70 9.36
C ILE A 8 25.97 22.00 10.59
N PRO A 9 25.08 22.66 11.35
CA PRO A 9 24.40 22.02 12.48
C PRO A 9 23.53 20.85 12.01
N ASP A 10 23.57 19.73 12.74
CA ASP A 10 22.80 18.52 12.41
C ASP A 10 21.29 18.76 12.33
N GLU A 11 20.76 19.71 13.10
CA GLU A 11 19.35 20.12 13.04
C GLU A 11 18.96 20.72 11.68
N GLN A 12 19.85 21.51 11.07
CA GLN A 12 19.60 22.10 9.74
C GLN A 12 19.65 21.05 8.63
N ILE A 13 20.52 20.05 8.79
CA ILE A 13 20.57 18.91 7.87
C ILE A 13 19.28 18.09 7.99
N SER A 14 18.87 17.78 9.22
CA SER A 14 17.68 16.98 9.49
C SER A 14 16.40 17.64 8.97
N SER A 15 16.25 18.96 9.16
CA SER A 15 15.10 19.69 8.66
C SER A 15 15.05 19.74 7.13
N ALA A 16 16.17 20.02 6.47
CA ALA A 16 16.26 20.06 5.02
C ALA A 16 15.99 18.68 4.39
N VAL A 17 16.50 17.60 4.99
CA VAL A 17 16.21 16.23 4.57
C VAL A 17 14.71 15.94 4.68
N MET A 18 14.08 16.27 5.82
CA MET A 18 12.64 16.04 6.02
C MET A 18 11.76 16.84 5.04
N GLU A 19 12.15 18.05 4.67
CA GLU A 19 11.45 18.83 3.64
C GLU A 19 11.55 18.19 2.26
N VAL A 20 12.75 17.73 1.87
CA VAL A 20 12.96 17.04 0.59
C VAL A 20 12.19 15.71 0.54
N VAL A 21 12.23 14.94 1.63
CA VAL A 21 11.49 13.69 1.80
C VAL A 21 9.99 13.91 1.63
N LYS A 22 9.42 14.94 2.27
CA LYS A 22 8.01 15.33 2.08
C LYS A 22 7.71 15.79 0.65
N LYS A 23 8.58 16.60 0.06
CA LYS A 23 8.41 17.13 -1.30
C LYS A 23 8.46 16.02 -2.37
N LEU A 24 9.25 14.99 -2.12
CA LEU A 24 9.43 13.85 -3.01
C LEU A 24 8.48 12.69 -2.69
N ASP A 25 7.56 12.86 -1.73
CA ASP A 25 6.62 11.83 -1.26
C ASP A 25 7.31 10.54 -0.80
N LEU A 26 8.53 10.67 -0.25
CA LEU A 26 9.31 9.56 0.25
C LEU A 26 8.87 9.25 1.68
N VAL A 27 7.69 8.67 1.86
CA VAL A 27 7.18 8.33 3.20
C VAL A 27 8.15 7.40 3.94
N PRO A 28 8.56 7.71 5.19
CA PRO A 28 9.39 6.82 5.99
C PRO A 28 8.80 5.41 6.09
N ARG A 29 9.65 4.38 6.01
CA ARG A 29 9.21 2.97 5.97
C ARG A 29 8.38 2.54 7.19
N GLU A 30 8.62 3.16 8.33
CA GLU A 30 7.86 2.91 9.58
C GLU A 30 6.42 3.44 9.47
N ASP A 31 6.23 4.59 8.82
CA ASP A 31 4.89 5.17 8.57
C ASP A 31 4.10 4.34 7.55
N LEU A 32 4.79 3.74 6.57
CA LEU A 32 4.16 2.85 5.58
C LEU A 32 3.63 1.54 6.19
N ARG A 33 4.22 1.06 7.29
CA ARG A 33 3.67 -0.12 8.02
C ARG A 33 2.35 0.18 8.69
N ALA A 34 2.14 1.41 9.14
CA ALA A 34 0.87 1.87 9.71
C ALA A 34 -0.11 2.37 8.63
N TYR A 35 0.37 2.59 7.40
CA TYR A 35 -0.46 3.10 6.31
C TYR A 35 -1.43 2.03 5.80
N CYS A 36 -2.71 2.23 6.13
CA CYS A 36 -3.80 1.36 5.71
C CYS A 36 -4.82 2.11 4.84
N PRO A 37 -4.51 2.41 3.56
CA PRO A 37 -5.42 3.15 2.71
C PRO A 37 -6.67 2.34 2.36
N PRO A 38 -7.78 3.03 2.02
CA PRO A 38 -8.91 2.41 1.34
C PRO A 38 -8.49 1.73 0.04
N LEU A 39 -9.14 0.60 -0.28
CA LEU A 39 -8.90 -0.13 -1.53
C LEU A 39 -9.15 0.74 -2.79
N ASP A 40 -10.06 1.71 -2.70
CA ASP A 40 -10.35 2.64 -3.80
C ASP A 40 -9.15 3.51 -4.19
N ASP A 41 -8.27 3.82 -3.24
CA ASP A 41 -7.14 4.71 -3.45
C ASP A 41 -6.00 3.97 -4.17
N VAL A 42 -5.86 2.67 -3.91
CA VAL A 42 -4.77 1.86 -4.47
C VAL A 42 -5.15 1.09 -5.73
N ARG A 43 -6.45 0.88 -6.01
CA ARG A 43 -6.91 0.03 -7.13
C ARG A 43 -6.38 0.47 -8.49
N LYS A 44 -6.21 1.77 -8.69
CA LYS A 44 -5.77 2.33 -9.98
C LYS A 44 -4.34 1.91 -10.31
N ASP A 45 -3.47 1.98 -9.31
CA ASP A 45 -2.03 1.82 -9.50
C ASP A 45 -1.59 0.36 -9.28
N TYR A 46 -2.22 -0.35 -8.35
CA TYR A 46 -1.81 -1.71 -7.95
C TYR A 46 -2.71 -2.82 -8.49
N PHE A 47 -3.93 -2.49 -8.91
CA PHE A 47 -4.90 -3.48 -9.40
C PHE A 47 -5.39 -3.15 -10.81
N ARG A 48 -4.56 -2.49 -11.63
CA ARG A 48 -4.87 -2.14 -13.03
C ARG A 48 -6.25 -1.46 -13.20
N ASN A 49 -6.68 -0.71 -12.19
CA ASN A 49 -7.99 -0.05 -12.08
C ASN A 49 -9.21 -1.00 -12.09
N HIS A 50 -9.04 -2.28 -11.77
CA HIS A 50 -10.13 -3.23 -11.62
C HIS A 50 -11.11 -2.80 -10.51
N SER A 51 -12.38 -3.21 -10.67
CA SER A 51 -13.43 -2.87 -9.71
C SER A 51 -13.26 -3.62 -8.39
N LYS A 52 -13.80 -3.08 -7.29
CA LYS A 52 -13.84 -3.78 -5.99
C LYS A 52 -14.50 -5.16 -6.07
N ARG A 53 -15.48 -5.35 -6.97
CA ARG A 53 -16.12 -6.66 -7.17
C ARG A 53 -15.11 -7.63 -7.80
N TRP A 54 -14.37 -7.20 -8.81
CA TRP A 54 -13.33 -7.99 -9.48
C TRP A 54 -12.25 -8.43 -8.48
N ILE A 55 -11.73 -7.49 -7.70
CA ILE A 55 -10.70 -7.75 -6.68
C ILE A 55 -11.19 -8.78 -5.64
N ARG A 56 -12.43 -8.65 -5.16
CA ARG A 56 -12.99 -9.64 -4.22
C ARG A 56 -13.06 -11.04 -4.82
N ASN A 57 -13.59 -11.17 -6.04
CA ASN A 57 -13.85 -12.49 -6.64
C ASN A 57 -12.58 -13.18 -7.12
N LEU A 58 -11.59 -12.43 -7.61
CA LEU A 58 -10.42 -13.00 -8.29
C LEU A 58 -9.15 -12.91 -7.48
N ILE A 59 -9.13 -12.09 -6.42
CA ILE A 59 -8.02 -12.04 -5.47
C ILE A 59 -8.48 -12.60 -4.14
N PHE A 60 -9.41 -11.96 -3.43
CA PHE A 60 -9.73 -12.38 -2.05
C PHE A 60 -10.35 -13.78 -1.96
N ASP A 61 -11.27 -14.12 -2.86
CA ASP A 61 -11.97 -15.41 -2.83
C ASP A 61 -11.06 -16.57 -3.31
N ARG A 62 -10.05 -16.28 -4.13
CA ARG A 62 -9.11 -17.29 -4.67
C ARG A 62 -7.86 -17.47 -3.82
N PHE A 63 -7.41 -16.39 -3.21
CA PHE A 63 -6.22 -16.32 -2.37
C PHE A 63 -6.63 -15.92 -0.95
N PRO A 64 -7.24 -16.84 -0.17
CA PRO A 64 -7.76 -16.53 1.16
C PRO A 64 -6.66 -16.10 2.14
N GLU A 65 -5.39 -16.40 1.88
CA GLU A 65 -4.23 -15.89 2.62
C GLU A 65 -4.09 -14.37 2.54
N THR A 66 -4.72 -13.72 1.56
CA THR A 66 -4.77 -12.25 1.47
C THR A 66 -5.62 -11.62 2.57
N LEU A 67 -6.50 -12.37 3.24
CA LEU A 67 -7.43 -11.85 4.23
C LEU A 67 -6.76 -11.62 5.59
N ASP A 68 -7.03 -10.49 6.24
CA ASP A 68 -6.46 -10.13 7.55
C ASP A 68 -6.74 -11.18 8.64
N VAL A 69 -7.93 -11.79 8.62
CA VAL A 69 -8.30 -12.90 9.52
C VAL A 69 -7.40 -14.13 9.38
N ASN A 70 -6.73 -14.29 8.24
CA ASN A 70 -5.77 -15.35 7.94
C ASN A 70 -4.32 -14.87 8.02
N GLY A 71 -4.07 -13.65 8.54
CA GLY A 71 -2.74 -13.04 8.61
C GLY A 71 -2.35 -12.21 7.38
N GLY A 72 -3.25 -12.06 6.42
CA GLY A 72 -3.03 -11.28 5.20
C GLY A 72 -3.16 -9.77 5.35
N TRP A 73 -3.28 -9.10 4.21
CA TRP A 73 -3.25 -7.64 4.08
C TRP A 73 -4.63 -6.98 3.88
N ALA A 74 -5.65 -7.74 3.48
CA ALA A 74 -6.98 -7.23 3.17
C ALA A 74 -7.85 -7.15 4.44
N ILE A 75 -8.19 -5.92 4.83
CA ILE A 75 -9.00 -5.61 6.01
C ILE A 75 -10.44 -5.33 5.55
N ASN A 76 -11.42 -6.01 6.16
CA ASN A 76 -12.83 -5.94 5.78
C ASN A 76 -13.04 -6.16 4.27
N PRO A 77 -12.68 -7.35 3.73
CA PRO A 77 -12.74 -7.64 2.29
C PRO A 77 -14.15 -7.46 1.71
N SER A 78 -15.20 -7.73 2.51
CA SER A 78 -16.59 -7.52 2.13
C SER A 78 -17.00 -6.04 2.06
N GLY A 79 -16.28 -5.18 2.79
CA GLY A 79 -16.60 -3.76 3.00
C GLY A 79 -17.87 -3.53 3.82
N LYS A 80 -18.39 -4.56 4.49
CA LYS A 80 -19.69 -4.59 5.16
C LYS A 80 -19.63 -5.08 6.61
N GLU A 81 -18.44 -5.29 7.16
CA GLU A 81 -18.30 -5.73 8.55
C GLU A 81 -18.91 -4.71 9.54
N PRO A 82 -19.57 -5.18 10.62
CA PRO A 82 -20.13 -4.30 11.63
C PRO A 82 -19.07 -3.36 12.22
N GLY A 83 -19.36 -2.06 12.23
CA GLY A 83 -18.44 -1.05 12.80
C GLY A 83 -17.36 -0.54 11.86
N MET A 84 -17.18 -1.12 10.67
CA MET A 84 -16.21 -0.66 9.68
C MET A 84 -16.82 -0.51 8.29
N ARG A 85 -16.70 0.67 7.69
CA ARG A 85 -17.15 0.93 6.31
C ARG A 85 -15.98 0.93 5.34
N GLY A 86 -16.11 0.15 4.28
CA GLY A 86 -15.11 0.06 3.21
C GLY A 86 -14.06 -1.03 3.47
N THR A 87 -13.30 -1.32 2.42
CA THR A 87 -12.19 -2.28 2.45
C THR A 87 -10.90 -1.48 2.50
N TYR A 88 -9.98 -1.89 3.37
CA TYR A 88 -8.67 -1.26 3.56
C TYR A 88 -7.57 -2.28 3.32
N VAL A 89 -6.35 -1.82 3.08
CA VAL A 89 -5.21 -2.70 2.78
C VAL A 89 -4.01 -2.34 3.64
N LYS A 90 -3.30 -3.32 4.19
CA LYS A 90 -1.96 -3.09 4.76
C LYS A 90 -0.99 -2.89 3.59
N PHE A 91 -0.67 -1.64 3.27
CA PHE A 91 -0.11 -1.26 1.97
C PHE A 91 1.17 -2.01 1.58
N GLU A 92 2.16 -2.07 2.48
CA GLU A 92 3.42 -2.76 2.21
C GLU A 92 3.24 -4.27 1.99
N GLN A 93 2.42 -4.92 2.82
CA GLN A 93 2.15 -6.35 2.70
C GLN A 93 1.38 -6.67 1.42
N MET A 94 0.40 -5.83 1.06
CA MET A 94 -0.32 -5.93 -0.20
C MET A 94 0.63 -5.82 -1.38
N LYS A 95 1.51 -4.81 -1.39
CA LYS A 95 2.45 -4.58 -2.48
C LYS A 95 3.41 -5.76 -2.66
N GLN A 96 3.96 -6.28 -1.56
CA GLN A 96 4.84 -7.44 -1.61
C GLN A 96 4.10 -8.67 -2.15
N TRP A 97 2.90 -8.94 -1.65
CA TRP A 97 2.12 -10.09 -2.10
C TRP A 97 1.74 -9.99 -3.58
N LEU A 98 1.37 -8.79 -4.06
CA LEU A 98 1.06 -8.58 -5.48
C LEU A 98 2.27 -8.80 -6.38
N ASP A 99 3.48 -8.41 -5.94
CA ASP A 99 4.72 -8.65 -6.68
C ASP A 99 5.06 -10.15 -6.77
N GLU A 100 4.82 -10.89 -5.68
CA GLU A 100 5.06 -12.34 -5.60
C GLU A 100 4.04 -13.16 -6.42
N HIS A 101 2.80 -12.66 -6.57
CA HIS A 101 1.70 -13.40 -7.20
C HIS A 101 1.19 -12.78 -8.53
N ASP A 102 1.86 -11.75 -9.10
CA ASP A 102 1.38 -11.06 -10.32
C ASP A 102 1.15 -12.02 -11.50
N ASP A 103 2.04 -13.00 -11.66
CA ASP A 103 1.98 -14.02 -12.72
C ASP A 103 0.88 -15.08 -12.50
N GLU A 104 0.42 -15.26 -11.26
CA GLU A 104 -0.63 -16.22 -10.91
C GLU A 104 -2.04 -15.66 -11.16
N ILE A 105 -2.15 -14.33 -11.25
CA ILE A 105 -3.41 -13.63 -11.41
C ILE A 105 -3.72 -13.45 -12.91
N ASP A 106 -4.82 -14.02 -13.38
CA ASP A 106 -5.37 -13.65 -14.69
C ASP A 106 -6.05 -12.28 -14.62
N TRP A 107 -5.24 -11.23 -14.82
CA TRP A 107 -5.68 -9.84 -14.84
C TRP A 107 -6.71 -9.52 -15.93
N TYR A 108 -6.86 -10.34 -16.95
CA TYR A 108 -7.82 -10.09 -18.04
C TYR A 108 -9.10 -10.92 -17.89
N GLU A 109 -9.22 -11.69 -16.82
CA GLU A 109 -10.41 -12.48 -16.55
C GLU A 109 -11.64 -11.59 -16.38
N LYS A 110 -12.73 -12.00 -17.01
CA LYS A 110 -14.03 -11.33 -16.90
C LYS A 110 -14.88 -12.08 -15.89
N LEU A 111 -15.44 -11.33 -14.94
CA LEU A 111 -16.48 -11.87 -14.07
C LEU A 111 -17.66 -12.34 -14.92
N ALA A 112 -18.14 -13.55 -14.66
CA ALA A 112 -19.43 -14.00 -15.17
C ALA A 112 -20.51 -12.99 -14.74
N ILE A 113 -21.26 -12.48 -15.72
CA ILE A 113 -22.31 -11.48 -15.52
C ILE A 113 -23.52 -12.15 -14.89
#